data_AF-A0A817J3R3-F1
#
_entry.id   AF-A0A817J3R3-F1
#
_cell.length_a   1.000
_cell.length_b   1.000
_cell.length_c   1.000
_cell.angle_alpha   90.00
_cell.angle_beta   90.00
_cell.angle_gamma   90.00
#
_symmetry.space_group_name_H-M   'P 1'
#
loop_
_entity.id
_entity.type
_entity.pdbx_description
1 polymer ?
#
loop_
_entity_poly.entity_id
_entity_poly.type
_entity_poly.pdbx_seq_one_letter_code
_entity_poly.pdbx_strand_id
1 'polypeptide(L)'
;MNKNHGFLMKLFFRDTVTFGLGTIMTTIILNISDLFTFKKLKSSHQLDEVELQTFLGFSLLILWHIFLIIMVQIHAFSLYMANILLHSWQQYKTIK
;
A
#
# COMPACT_ATOMS: atom_id res chain seq x y z
N MET A 1 -32.60 2.70 -3.52
CA MET A 1 -31.26 2.10 -3.42
C MET A 1 -30.48 2.46 -4.68
N ASN A 2 -29.30 3.03 -4.50
CA ASN A 2 -28.59 3.91 -5.43
C ASN A 2 -28.10 3.16 -6.69
N LYS A 3 -28.11 3.83 -7.85
CA LYS A 3 -27.73 3.25 -9.15
C LYS A 3 -26.23 2.90 -9.16
N ASN A 4 -25.85 1.79 -9.78
CA ASN A 4 -24.44 1.44 -9.99
C ASN A 4 -23.78 2.45 -10.96
N HIS A 5 -23.08 3.44 -10.41
CA HIS A 5 -22.42 4.50 -11.18
C HIS A 5 -21.02 4.04 -11.61
N GLY A 6 -20.94 3.42 -12.79
CA GLY A 6 -19.66 2.96 -13.35
C GLY A 6 -18.59 4.06 -13.48
N PHE A 7 -18.99 5.33 -13.68
CA PHE A 7 -18.06 6.45 -13.67
C PHE A 7 -17.35 6.61 -12.32
N LEU A 8 -18.08 6.58 -11.21
CA LEU A 8 -17.51 6.69 -9.86
C LEU A 8 -16.59 5.52 -9.54
N MET A 9 -16.93 4.31 -10.00
CA MET A 9 -16.07 3.14 -9.79
C MET A 9 -14.76 3.23 -10.61
N LYS A 10 -14.81 3.75 -11.85
CA LYS A 10 -13.59 4.04 -12.64
C LYS A 10 -12.74 5.12 -11.99
N LEU A 11 -13.37 6.15 -11.44
CA LEU A 11 -12.67 7.22 -10.70
C LEU A 11 -11.97 6.64 -9.46
N PHE A 12 -12.70 5.88 -8.63
CA PHE A 12 -12.14 5.16 -7.48
C PHE A 12 -10.95 4.29 -7.86
N PHE A 13 -11.05 3.53 -8.95
CA PHE A 13 -9.96 2.68 -9.44
C PHE A 13 -8.71 3.50 -9.77
N ARG A 14 -8.85 4.55 -10.60
CA ARG A 14 -7.74 5.42 -11.02
C ARG A 14 -7.09 6.12 -9.82
N ASP A 15 -7.90 6.64 -8.92
CA ASP A 15 -7.42 7.42 -7.78
C ASP A 15 -6.75 6.49 -6.75
N THR A 16 -7.24 5.27 -6.58
CA THR A 16 -6.57 4.26 -5.74
C THR A 16 -5.21 3.84 -6.30
N VAL A 17 -5.07 3.72 -7.62
CA VAL A 17 -3.77 3.43 -8.26
C VAL A 17 -2.80 4.59 -8.09
N THR A 18 -3.24 5.82 -8.38
CA THR A 18 -2.36 7.00 -8.40
C THR A 18 -2.03 7.51 -7.00
N PHE A 19 -3.03 7.75 -6.16
CA PHE A 19 -2.84 8.31 -4.82
C PHE A 19 -2.66 7.24 -3.74
N GLY A 20 -3.24 6.05 -3.90
CA GLY A 20 -3.01 4.93 -2.98
C GLY A 20 -1.65 4.29 -3.25
N LEU A 21 -1.58 3.47 -4.30
CA LEU A 21 -0.38 2.71 -4.62
C LEU A 21 0.81 3.60 -5.01
N GLY A 22 0.59 4.67 -5.78
CA GLY A 22 1.66 5.58 -6.18
C GLY A 22 2.36 6.26 -5.00
N THR A 23 1.60 6.75 -4.02
CA THR A 23 2.16 7.35 -2.80
C THR A 23 2.93 6.33 -1.96
N ILE A 24 2.40 5.11 -1.83
CA ILE A 24 3.08 4.04 -1.08
C ILE A 24 4.39 3.65 -1.76
N MET A 25 4.39 3.46 -3.08
CA MET A 25 5.61 3.13 -3.84
C MET A 25 6.65 4.23 -3.74
N THR A 26 6.24 5.50 -3.84
CA THR A 26 7.15 6.64 -3.65
C THR A 26 7.78 6.61 -2.26
N THR A 27 6.97 6.37 -1.23
CA THR A 27 7.46 6.25 0.15
C THR A 27 8.47 5.10 0.29
N ILE A 28 8.19 3.94 -0.28
CA ILE A 28 9.11 2.79 -0.24
C ILE A 28 10.44 3.15 -0.91
N ILE A 29 10.41 3.72 -2.12
CA ILE A 29 11.62 4.07 -2.87
C ILE A 29 12.48 5.06 -2.08
N LEU A 30 11.87 6.08 -1.48
CA LEU A 30 12.59 7.11 -0.74
C LEU A 30 13.20 6.59 0.58
N ASN A 31 12.63 5.55 1.20
CA ASN A 31 13.06 5.04 2.50
C ASN A 31 13.80 3.69 2.42
N ILE A 32 13.98 3.12 1.23
CA ILE A 32 14.58 1.78 1.08
C ILE A 32 16.05 1.75 1.51
N SER A 33 16.78 2.87 1.32
CA SER A 33 18.17 3.02 1.77
C SER A 33 18.32 2.82 3.27
N ASP A 34 17.36 3.29 4.04
CA ASP A 34 17.39 3.25 5.50
C ASP A 34 17.25 1.81 5.98
N LEU A 35 16.47 1.00 5.26
CA LEU A 35 16.34 -0.42 5.53
C LEU A 35 17.65 -1.18 5.29
N PHE A 36 18.38 -0.84 4.22
CA PHE A 36 19.70 -1.41 3.96
C PHE A 36 20.74 -0.98 5.00
N THR A 37 20.72 0.30 5.38
CA THR A 37 21.59 0.84 6.44
C THR A 37 21.31 0.15 7.77
N PHE A 38 20.04 0.01 8.14
CA PHE A 38 19.61 -0.71 9.34
C PHE A 38 20.08 -2.18 9.32
N LYS A 39 19.92 -2.87 8.19
CA LYS A 39 20.39 -4.25 8.04
C LYS A 39 21.91 -4.36 8.22
N LYS A 40 22.68 -3.41 7.66
CA LYS A 40 24.15 -3.37 7.78
C LYS A 40 24.57 -3.15 9.23
N LEU A 41 23.99 -2.18 9.93
CA LEU A 41 24.27 -1.89 11.34
C LEU A 41 23.91 -3.06 12.27
N LYS A 42 22.78 -3.72 12.01
CA LYS A 42 22.39 -4.93 12.74
C LYS A 42 23.43 -6.05 12.55
N SER A 43 23.96 -6.20 11.33
CA SER A 43 24.97 -7.23 11.03
C SER A 43 26.35 -6.92 11.63
N SER A 44 26.69 -5.65 11.86
CA SER A 44 27.96 -5.24 12.46
C SER A 44 27.92 -5.16 13.98
N HIS A 45 26.81 -5.53 14.64
CA HIS A 45 26.58 -5.34 16.08
C HIS A 45 26.71 -3.88 16.56
N GLN A 46 26.71 -2.90 15.65
CA GLN A 46 26.78 -1.47 15.97
C GLN A 46 25.40 -0.85 16.22
N LEU A 47 24.36 -1.69 16.29
CA LEU A 47 22.99 -1.23 16.46
C LEU A 47 22.76 -0.58 17.83
N ASP A 48 23.55 -0.95 18.84
CA ASP A 48 23.46 -0.41 20.21
C ASP A 48 24.06 1.00 20.34
N GLU A 49 24.87 1.44 19.37
CA GLU A 49 25.48 2.79 19.36
C GLU A 49 24.59 3.85 18.68
N VAL A 50 23.52 3.43 18.01
CA VAL A 50 22.61 4.31 17.29
C VAL A 50 21.30 4.41 18.06
N GLU A 51 20.90 5.61 18.46
CA GLU A 51 19.58 5.87 19.05
C GLU A 51 18.48 5.55 18.03
N LEU A 52 18.01 4.30 18.07
CA LEU A 52 16.94 3.82 17.24
C LEU A 52 15.61 4.13 17.91
N GLN A 53 14.73 4.83 17.21
CA GLN A 53 13.36 5.00 17.66
C GLN A 53 12.69 3.61 17.71
N THR A 54 12.34 3.21 18.92
CA THR A 54 11.66 1.94 19.19
C THR A 54 10.22 2.19 19.62
N PHE A 55 9.33 1.30 19.19
CA PHE A 55 7.94 1.26 19.63
C PHE A 55 7.61 -0.18 20.01
N LEU A 56 7.17 -0.39 21.26
CA LEU A 56 6.90 -1.72 21.83
C LEU A 56 8.09 -2.70 21.69
N GLY A 57 9.33 -2.18 21.76
CA GLY A 57 10.54 -2.99 21.60
C GLY A 57 10.93 -3.33 20.15
N PHE A 58 10.16 -2.86 19.16
CA PHE A 58 10.49 -3.02 17.74
C PHE A 58 11.00 -1.70 17.14
N SER A 59 11.91 -1.80 16.17
CA SER A 59 12.34 -0.63 15.39
C SER A 59 11.14 -0.04 14.64
N LEU A 60 10.92 1.27 14.82
CA LEU A 60 9.85 2.01 14.13
C LEU A 60 9.99 1.90 12.61
N LEU A 61 11.24 1.85 12.10
CA LEU A 61 11.53 1.66 10.68
C LEU A 61 10.95 0.35 10.14
N ILE A 62 11.14 -0.76 10.87
CA ILE A 62 10.60 -2.07 10.47
C ILE A 62 9.08 -2.02 10.50
N LEU A 63 8.50 -1.48 11.57
CA LEU A 63 7.06 -1.39 11.74
C LEU A 63 6.41 -0.55 10.62
N TRP A 64 7.06 0.55 10.25
CA TRP A 64 6.63 1.39 9.13
C TRP A 64 6.60 0.62 7.81
N HIS A 65 7.63 -0.17 7.51
CA HIS A 65 7.65 -0.98 6.29
C HIS A 65 6.61 -2.10 6.29
N ILE A 66 6.36 -2.74 7.43
CA ILE A 66 5.26 -3.72 7.57
C ILE A 66 3.92 -3.04 7.27
N PHE A 67 3.68 -1.85 7.83
CA PHE A 67 2.48 -1.07 7.56
C PHE A 67 2.32 -0.76 6.07
N LEU A 68 3.38 -0.32 5.38
CA LEU A 68 3.33 -0.05 3.94
C LEU A 68 2.98 -1.30 3.13
N ILE A 69 3.53 -2.48 3.49
CA ILE A 69 3.21 -3.75 2.84
C ILE A 69 1.72 -4.11 3.02
N ILE A 70 1.19 -3.96 4.24
CA ILE A 70 -0.23 -4.19 4.52
C ILE A 70 -1.10 -3.24 3.69
N MET A 71 -0.72 -1.96 3.58
CA MET A 71 -1.44 -0.99 2.77
C MET A 71 -1.45 -1.35 1.29
N VAL A 72 -0.32 -1.85 0.74
CA VAL A 72 -0.29 -2.39 -0.63
C VAL A 72 -1.31 -3.52 -0.81
N GLN A 73 -1.37 -4.45 0.14
CA GLN A 73 -2.32 -5.58 0.08
C GLN A 73 -3.78 -5.10 0.09
N ILE A 74 -4.12 -4.14 0.97
CA ILE A 74 -5.46 -3.55 1.06
C ILE A 74 -5.85 -2.88 -0.27
N HIS A 75 -4.96 -2.08 -0.86
CA HIS A 75 -5.23 -1.42 -2.12
C HIS A 75 -5.32 -2.41 -3.29
N ALA A 76 -4.44 -3.41 -3.34
CA ALA A 76 -4.49 -4.46 -4.36
C ALA A 76 -5.82 -5.22 -4.33
N PHE A 77 -6.28 -5.60 -3.12
CA PHE A 77 -7.56 -6.27 -2.96
C PHE A 77 -8.74 -5.35 -3.33
N SER A 78 -8.67 -4.08 -2.95
CA SER A 78 -9.69 -3.08 -3.30
C SER A 78 -9.82 -2.90 -4.81
N LEU A 79 -8.69 -2.84 -5.52
CA LEU A 79 -8.64 -2.74 -6.98
C LEU A 79 -9.16 -4.02 -7.66
N TYR A 80 -8.81 -5.19 -7.13
CA TYR A 80 -9.35 -6.47 -7.61
C TYR A 80 -10.88 -6.50 -7.52
N MET A 81 -11.44 -6.13 -6.37
CA MET A 81 -12.89 -6.07 -6.18
C MET A 81 -13.57 -5.01 -7.05
N ALA A 82 -12.97 -3.82 -7.17
CA ALA A 82 -13.47 -2.76 -8.04
C ALA A 82 -13.51 -3.21 -9.51
N ASN A 83 -12.50 -3.98 -9.95
CA ASN A 83 -12.46 -4.54 -11.29
C ASN A 83 -13.57 -5.56 -11.54
N ILE A 84 -13.82 -6.46 -10.57
CA ILE A 84 -14.94 -7.43 -10.64
C ILE A 84 -16.29 -6.69 -10.73
N LEU A 85 -16.48 -5.66 -9.91
CA LEU A 85 -17.71 -4.85 -9.92
C LEU A 85 -17.91 -4.13 -11.25
N LEU A 86 -16.86 -3.54 -11.83
CA LEU A 86 -16.93 -2.92 -13.15
C LEU A 86 -17.35 -3.91 -14.25
N HIS A 87 -16.74 -5.10 -14.28
CA HIS A 87 -17.07 -6.12 -15.27
C HIS A 87 -18.51 -6.62 -15.12
N SER A 88 -18.93 -6.94 -13.89
CA SER A 88 -20.30 -7.44 -13.64
C SER A 88 -21.38 -6.40 -13.99
N TRP A 89 -21.14 -5.12 -13.71
CA TRP A 89 -22.08 -4.05 -14.04
C TRP A 89 -22.15 -3.75 -15.54
N GLN A 90 -21.04 -3.93 -16.27
CA GLN A 90 -21.03 -3.82 -17.72
C GLN A 90 -21.80 -4.97 -18.37
N GLN A 91 -21.56 -6.21 -17.94
CA GLN A 91 -22.27 -7.39 -18.46
C GLN A 91 -23.79 -7.31 -18.22
N TYR A 92 -24.21 -6.85 -17.03
CA TYR A 92 -25.63 -6.68 -16.74
C TYR A 92 -26.30 -5.62 -17.65
N LYS A 93 -25.57 -4.58 -18.06
CA LYS A 93 -26.09 -3.56 -18.98
C LYS A 93 -26.24 -4.06 -20.42
N THR A 94 -25.47 -5.06 -20.84
CA THR A 94 -25.56 -5.61 -22.21
C THR A 94 -26.64 -6.67 -22.37
N ILE A 95 -27.03 -7.32 -21.27
CA ILE A 95 -28.05 -8.40 -21.26
C ILE A 95 -29.48 -7.83 -21.12
N LYS A 96 -29.61 -6.56 -20.70
CA LYS A 96 -30.89 -5.88 -20.48
C LYS A 96 -31.16 -4.86 -21.59
#